data_AF-A0A7W0U2Q0-F1
#
_entry.id   AF-A0A7W0U2Q0-F1
#
_cell.length_a   1.000
_cell.length_b   1.000
_cell.length_c   1.000
_cell.angle_alpha   90.00
_cell.angle_beta   90.00
_cell.angle_gamma   90.00
#
_symmetry.space_group_name_H-M   'P 1'
#
loop_
_entity.id
_entity.type
_entity.pdbx_description
1 polymer ?
#
loop_
_entity_poly.entity_id
_entity_poly.type
_entity_poly.pdbx_seq_one_letter_code
_entity_poly.pdbx_strand_id
1 'polypeptide(L)'
;MPEGLQWTEIVIFTALFIVVSVMGFMAARWRRPDDLAHLDEWGLGGRNFGSWVTWFLIGGDLYTAYTFVAVPALMFGAGAAGFFAVPYTVVIYPMVFLVLIRLWSVSHVRGFVTPADFVRSRFDSPTMALLVAITGIVATM
;
A
#
# COMPACT_ATOMS: atom_id res chain seq x y z
N MET A 1 18.01 -15.75 -33.49
CA MET A 1 19.41 -15.69 -32.98
C MET A 1 19.31 -15.80 -31.47
N PRO A 2 20.14 -16.60 -30.78
CA PRO A 2 20.05 -16.65 -29.33
C PRO A 2 20.47 -15.27 -28.84
N GLU A 3 19.52 -14.51 -28.28
CA GLU A 3 19.81 -13.19 -27.76
C GLU A 3 20.86 -13.36 -26.67
N GLY A 4 22.05 -12.80 -26.91
CA GLY A 4 23.08 -12.70 -25.89
C GLY A 4 22.50 -12.02 -24.67
N LEU A 5 23.07 -12.31 -23.50
CA LEU A 5 22.62 -11.74 -22.24
C LEU A 5 22.48 -10.20 -22.39
N GLN A 6 21.29 -9.70 -22.06
CA GLN A 6 20.91 -8.29 -22.14
C GLN A 6 21.62 -7.49 -21.03
N TRP A 7 22.92 -7.25 -21.25
CA TRP A 7 23.83 -6.69 -20.24
C TRP A 7 23.42 -5.30 -19.78
N THR A 8 22.90 -4.46 -20.67
CA THR A 8 22.47 -3.10 -20.35
C THR A 8 21.31 -3.12 -19.36
N GLU A 9 20.30 -3.95 -19.64
CA GLU A 9 19.09 -4.12 -18.86
C GLU A 9 19.41 -4.68 -17.48
N ILE A 10 20.30 -5.68 -17.41
CA ILE A 10 20.76 -6.26 -16.14
C ILE A 10 21.53 -5.21 -15.32
N VAL A 11 22.44 -4.47 -15.93
CA VAL A 11 23.20 -3.42 -15.23
C VAL A 11 22.26 -2.36 -14.66
N ILE A 12 21.30 -1.87 -15.45
CA ILE A 12 20.33 -0.88 -15.00
C ILE A 12 19.47 -1.45 -13.86
N PHE A 13 18.93 -2.66 -14.03
CA PHE A 13 18.12 -3.33 -13.02
C PHE A 13 18.88 -3.51 -11.71
N THR A 14 20.09 -4.09 -11.77
CA THR A 14 20.93 -4.32 -10.60
C THR A 14 21.33 -3.01 -9.93
N ALA A 15 21.68 -1.98 -10.69
CA ALA A 15 22.00 -0.66 -10.13
C ALA A 15 20.82 -0.06 -9.38
N LEU A 16 19.62 -0.03 -9.99
CA LEU A 16 18.41 0.48 -9.35
C LEU A 16 18.03 -0.36 -8.11
N PHE A 17 18.13 -1.68 -8.21
CA PHE A 17 17.87 -2.59 -7.09
C PHE A 17 18.79 -2.33 -5.90
N ILE A 18 20.09 -2.14 -6.15
CA ILE A 18 21.06 -1.80 -5.10
C ILE A 18 20.75 -0.44 -4.50
N VAL A 19 20.48 0.58 -5.34
CA VAL A 19 20.16 1.94 -4.87
C VAL A 19 18.91 1.93 -3.97
N VAL A 20 17.82 1.28 -4.40
CA VAL A 20 16.59 1.18 -3.61
C VAL A 20 16.81 0.37 -2.34
N SER A 21 17.56 -0.73 -2.42
CA SER A 21 17.88 -1.54 -1.25
C SER A 21 18.68 -0.75 -0.21
N VAL A 22 19.74 -0.06 -0.63
CA VAL A 22 20.56 0.80 0.25
C VAL A 22 19.71 1.91 0.85
N MET A 23 18.85 2.56 0.05
CA MET A 23 17.90 3.56 0.56
C MET A 23 16.97 2.96 1.61
N GLY A 24 16.43 1.75 1.41
CA GLY A 24 15.59 1.05 2.38
C GLY A 24 16.30 0.77 3.71
N PHE A 25 17.54 0.27 3.66
CA PHE A 25 18.34 0.05 4.87
C PHE A 25 18.74 1.38 5.54
N MET A 26 19.04 2.42 4.77
CA MET A 26 19.29 3.76 5.30
C MET A 26 18.03 4.39 5.90
N ALA A 27 16.84 4.05 5.41
CA ALA A 27 15.58 4.50 6.00
C ALA A 27 15.34 3.85 7.37
N ALA A 28 15.84 2.63 7.63
CA ALA A 28 15.72 1.97 8.93
C ALA A 28 16.43 2.69 10.09
N ARG A 29 17.36 3.61 9.78
CA ARG A 29 18.00 4.51 10.77
C ARG A 29 17.41 5.92 10.76
N TRP A 30 16.54 6.23 9.80
CA TRP A 30 15.92 7.55 9.67
C TRP A 30 14.68 7.61 10.56
N ARG A 31 14.64 8.60 11.47
CA ARG A 31 13.57 8.74 12.48
C ARG A 31 13.37 7.45 13.30
N ARG A 32 14.49 6.85 13.70
CA ARG A 32 14.51 5.60 14.45
C ARG A 32 13.76 5.80 15.78
N PRO A 33 12.75 4.99 16.09
CA PRO A 33 12.06 5.09 17.37
C PRO A 33 12.92 4.58 18.52
N ASP A 34 12.65 5.05 19.74
CA ASP A 34 13.35 4.59 20.95
C ASP A 34 12.94 3.16 21.35
N ASP A 35 11.70 2.74 21.05
CA ASP A 35 11.19 1.39 21.37
C ASP A 35 10.27 0.80 20.28
N LEU A 36 10.89 0.07 19.34
CA LEU A 36 10.18 -0.68 18.28
C LEU A 36 9.17 -1.72 18.78
N ALA A 37 9.13 -2.05 20.08
CA ALA A 37 8.11 -2.94 20.64
C ALA A 37 6.71 -2.30 20.67
N HIS A 38 6.60 -0.98 20.43
CA HIS A 38 5.31 -0.30 20.37
C HIS A 38 4.64 -0.47 18.99
N LEU A 39 3.41 -1.01 18.98
CA LEU A 39 2.64 -1.26 17.74
C LEU A 39 2.42 -0.01 16.87
N ASP A 40 2.30 1.17 17.47
CA ASP A 40 2.18 2.44 16.76
C ASP A 40 3.46 2.82 15.99
N GLU A 41 4.61 2.49 16.56
CA GLU A 41 5.91 2.78 15.93
C GLU A 41 6.19 1.79 14.80
N TRP A 42 5.96 0.49 15.03
CA TRP A 42 6.15 -0.54 14.03
C TRP A 42 5.09 -0.49 12.92
N GLY A 43 3.81 -0.32 13.26
CA GLY A 43 2.69 -0.41 12.32
C GLY A 43 2.32 0.92 11.64
N LEU A 44 2.53 2.06 12.29
CA LEU A 44 2.11 3.38 11.78
C LEU A 44 3.29 4.35 11.57
N GLY A 45 4.54 3.89 11.75
CA GLY A 45 5.73 4.76 11.66
C GLY A 45 5.71 5.90 12.69
N GLY A 46 5.12 5.65 13.87
CA GLY A 46 4.97 6.64 14.94
C GLY A 46 4.03 7.79 14.59
N ARG A 47 3.21 7.67 13.52
CA ARG A 47 2.28 8.71 13.05
C ARG A 47 2.98 10.03 12.66
N ASN A 48 4.29 9.95 12.39
CA ASN A 48 5.16 11.11 12.18
C ASN A 48 5.36 11.46 10.69
N PHE A 49 4.80 10.66 9.77
CA PHE A 49 4.89 10.92 8.34
C PHE A 49 3.95 12.07 7.95
N GLY A 50 4.53 13.15 7.44
CA GLY A 50 3.78 14.27 6.88
C GLY A 50 3.13 13.90 5.55
N SER A 51 2.23 14.75 5.07
CA SER A 51 1.43 14.52 3.86
C SER A 51 2.25 14.15 2.63
N TRP A 52 3.46 14.69 2.48
CA TRP A 52 4.35 14.38 1.34
C TRP A 52 4.79 12.92 1.31
N VAL A 53 5.27 12.39 2.44
CA VAL A 53 5.69 10.98 2.54
C VAL A 53 4.48 10.07 2.40
N THR A 54 3.38 10.41 3.08
CA THR A 54 2.12 9.67 3.00
C THR A 54 1.56 9.61 1.57
N TRP A 55 1.69 10.68 0.79
CA TRP A 55 1.28 10.69 -0.61
C TRP A 55 2.05 9.68 -1.45
N PHE A 56 3.37 9.59 -1.27
CA PHE A 56 4.19 8.56 -1.91
C PHE A 56 3.85 7.15 -1.44
N LEU A 57 3.59 6.96 -0.14
CA LEU A 57 3.21 5.65 0.40
C LEU A 57 1.88 5.16 -0.19
N ILE A 58 0.86 6.03 -0.21
CA ILE A 58 -0.43 5.72 -0.82
C ILE A 58 -0.27 5.46 -2.32
N GLY A 59 0.53 6.27 -3.02
CA GLY A 59 0.79 6.08 -4.45
C GLY A 59 1.47 4.74 -4.75
N GLY A 60 2.49 4.38 -3.97
CA GLY A 60 3.22 3.12 -4.14
C GLY A 60 2.40 1.88 -3.79
N ASP A 61 1.48 1.99 -2.82
CA ASP A 61 0.58 0.90 -2.43
C ASP A 61 -0.52 0.67 -3.48
N LEU A 62 -1.07 1.75 -4.05
CA LEU A 62 -2.17 1.67 -5.01
C LEU A 62 -1.72 1.36 -6.44
N TYR A 63 -0.57 1.88 -6.88
CA TYR A 63 -0.07 1.71 -8.24
C TYR A 63 1.02 0.63 -8.30
N THR A 64 0.57 -0.61 -8.44
CA THR A 64 1.45 -1.79 -8.48
C THR A 64 1.71 -2.26 -9.92
N ALA A 65 2.43 -3.37 -10.05
CA ALA A 65 2.66 -4.04 -11.34
C ALA A 65 1.35 -4.34 -12.10
N TYR A 66 0.22 -4.52 -11.40
CA TYR A 66 -1.09 -4.70 -12.02
C TYR A 66 -1.42 -3.54 -12.99
N THR A 67 -1.24 -2.30 -12.55
CA THR A 67 -1.58 -1.11 -13.35
C THR A 67 -0.66 -0.95 -14.55
N PHE A 68 0.63 -1.21 -14.38
CA PHE A 68 1.64 -0.96 -15.42
C PHE A 68 1.83 -2.11 -16.41
N VAL A 69 1.51 -3.34 -16.01
CA VAL A 69 1.73 -4.54 -16.84
C VAL A 69 0.41 -5.17 -17.25
N ALA A 70 -0.46 -5.50 -16.29
CA ALA A 70 -1.67 -6.27 -16.58
C ALA A 70 -2.71 -5.46 -17.38
N VAL A 71 -2.95 -4.19 -17.00
CA VAL A 71 -3.92 -3.35 -17.70
C VAL A 71 -3.52 -3.08 -19.16
N PRO A 72 -2.27 -2.64 -19.47
CA PRO A 72 -1.84 -2.49 -20.87
C PRO A 72 -1.84 -3.81 -21.65
N ALA A 73 -1.46 -4.93 -21.03
CA ALA A 73 -1.53 -6.24 -21.68
C ALA A 73 -2.98 -6.62 -22.04
N LEU A 74 -3.94 -6.33 -21.16
CA LEU A 74 -5.37 -6.51 -21.44
C LEU A 74 -5.85 -5.59 -22.56
N MET A 75 -5.44 -4.32 -22.58
CA MET A 75 -5.76 -3.40 -23.67
C MET A 75 -5.19 -3.87 -25.00
N PHE A 76 -3.97 -4.44 -24.99
CA PHE A 76 -3.36 -5.01 -26.18
C PHE A 76 -4.14 -6.23 -26.68
N GLY A 77 -4.58 -7.12 -25.78
CA GLY A 77 -5.28 -8.36 -26.15
C GLY A 77 -6.77 -8.19 -26.45
N ALA A 78 -7.47 -7.32 -25.73
CA ALA A 78 -8.94 -7.15 -25.78
C ALA A 78 -9.39 -5.77 -26.29
N GLY A 79 -8.44 -4.91 -26.67
CA GLY A 79 -8.72 -3.57 -27.23
C GLY A 79 -9.41 -2.65 -26.22
N ALA A 80 -10.47 -1.98 -26.69
CA ALA A 80 -11.19 -0.95 -25.94
C ALA A 80 -11.72 -1.43 -24.57
N ALA A 81 -12.01 -2.73 -24.41
CA ALA A 81 -12.48 -3.27 -23.14
C ALA A 81 -11.49 -3.04 -21.99
N GLY A 82 -10.18 -3.02 -22.27
CA GLY A 82 -9.15 -2.77 -21.27
C GLY A 82 -9.16 -1.34 -20.70
N PHE A 83 -9.78 -0.38 -21.40
CA PHE A 83 -9.93 0.98 -20.89
C PHE A 83 -10.85 1.09 -19.68
N PHE A 84 -11.57 0.03 -19.29
CA PHE A 84 -12.45 0.03 -18.12
C PHE A 84 -11.76 0.54 -16.85
N ALA A 85 -10.45 0.32 -16.70
CA ALA A 85 -9.67 0.75 -15.55
C ALA A 85 -9.71 2.27 -15.36
N VAL A 86 -9.79 3.06 -16.43
CA VAL A 86 -9.79 4.54 -16.36
C VAL A 86 -11.09 5.08 -15.75
N PRO A 87 -12.31 4.85 -16.31
CA PRO A 87 -13.53 5.33 -15.70
C PRO A 87 -13.79 4.67 -14.33
N TYR A 88 -13.42 3.40 -14.17
CA TYR A 88 -13.52 2.70 -12.87
C TYR A 88 -12.74 3.44 -11.78
N THR A 89 -11.47 3.76 -12.03
CA THR A 89 -10.65 4.46 -11.04
C THR A 89 -11.16 5.87 -10.77
N VAL A 90 -11.51 6.63 -11.81
CA VAL A 90 -12.08 7.99 -11.67
C VAL A 90 -13.30 8.02 -10.75
N VAL A 91 -14.16 7.01 -10.83
CA VAL A 91 -15.37 6.91 -10.01
C VAL A 91 -15.08 6.39 -8.61
N ILE A 92 -14.23 5.36 -8.48
CA ILE A 92 -14.03 4.69 -7.18
C ILE A 92 -13.17 5.49 -6.22
N TYR A 93 -12.17 6.23 -6.72
CA TYR A 93 -11.25 7.01 -5.87
C TYR A 93 -11.99 7.98 -4.94
N PRO A 94 -12.88 8.87 -5.43
CA PRO A 94 -13.67 9.75 -4.58
C PRO A 94 -14.51 8.99 -3.55
N MET A 95 -15.17 7.91 -3.95
CA MET A 95 -16.02 7.12 -3.05
C MET A 95 -15.19 6.50 -1.91
N VAL A 96 -14.05 5.91 -2.24
CA VAL A 96 -13.13 5.30 -1.28
C VAL A 96 -12.51 6.35 -0.36
N PHE A 97 -12.07 7.49 -0.90
CA PHE A 97 -11.53 8.60 -0.09
C PHE A 97 -12.55 9.18 0.88
N LEU A 98 -13.84 9.28 0.51
CA LEU A 98 -14.89 9.74 1.43
C LEU A 98 -15.03 8.82 2.64
N VAL A 99 -14.95 7.50 2.42
CA VAL A 99 -14.99 6.51 3.52
C VAL A 99 -13.69 6.56 4.33
N LEU A 100 -12.54 6.61 3.67
CA LEU A 100 -11.21 6.68 4.29
C LEU A 100 -11.03 7.92 5.17
N ILE A 101 -11.50 9.10 4.75
CA ILE A 101 -11.40 10.33 5.54
C ILE A 101 -12.16 10.16 6.87
N ARG A 102 -13.35 9.54 6.84
CA ARG A 102 -14.13 9.26 8.06
C ARG A 102 -13.46 8.21 8.93
N LEU A 103 -12.98 7.12 8.34
CA LEU A 103 -12.27 6.07 9.06
C LEU A 103 -11.01 6.64 9.73
N TRP A 104 -10.22 7.42 8.99
CA TRP A 104 -9.02 8.08 9.49
C TRP A 104 -9.33 9.00 10.67
N SER A 105 -10.38 9.83 10.58
CA SER A 105 -10.79 10.71 11.67
C SER A 105 -11.10 9.94 12.96
N VAL A 106 -11.87 8.86 12.88
CA VAL A 106 -12.21 8.04 14.07
C VAL A 106 -10.98 7.29 14.60
N SER A 107 -10.19 6.69 13.72
CA SER A 107 -8.97 5.97 14.08
C SER A 107 -7.92 6.89 14.68
N HIS A 108 -7.89 8.16 14.27
CA HIS A 108 -6.97 9.15 14.82
C HIS A 108 -7.35 9.56 16.25
N VAL A 109 -8.63 9.79 16.52
CA VAL A 109 -9.11 10.18 17.85
C VAL A 109 -9.04 9.03 18.85
N ARG A 110 -9.35 7.80 18.41
CA ARG A 110 -9.42 6.62 19.30
C ARG A 110 -8.12 5.80 19.36
N GLY A 111 -7.09 6.21 18.62
CA GLY A 111 -5.80 5.50 18.61
C GLY A 111 -5.86 4.09 18.02
N PHE A 112 -6.67 3.88 16.97
CA PHE A 112 -6.73 2.57 16.31
C PHE A 112 -5.50 2.33 15.44
N VAL A 113 -5.01 1.09 15.47
CA VAL A 113 -3.87 0.63 14.66
C VAL A 113 -4.37 -0.16 13.45
N THR A 114 -5.44 -0.95 13.63
CA THR A 114 -5.99 -1.83 12.59
C THR A 114 -7.47 -1.54 12.29
N PRO A 115 -7.97 -1.94 11.11
CA PRO A 115 -9.41 -1.91 10.83
C PRO A 115 -10.23 -2.80 11.79
N ALA A 116 -9.64 -3.87 12.33
CA ALA A 116 -10.29 -4.72 13.32
C ALA A 116 -10.55 -3.99 14.64
N ASP A 117 -9.67 -3.07 15.05
CA ASP A 117 -9.87 -2.23 16.24
C ASP A 117 -11.08 -1.30 16.07
N PHE A 118 -11.24 -0.74 14.87
CA PHE A 118 -12.41 0.06 14.52
C PHE A 118 -13.70 -0.76 14.67
N VAL A 119 -13.72 -1.98 14.13
CA VAL A 119 -14.89 -2.88 14.20
C VAL A 119 -15.18 -3.28 15.65
N ARG A 120 -14.14 -3.63 16.42
CA ARG A 120 -14.27 -3.94 17.84
C ARG A 120 -14.91 -2.78 18.60
N SER A 121 -14.43 -1.57 18.39
CA SER A 121 -14.94 -0.38 19.07
C SER A 121 -16.32 0.07 18.59
N ARG A 122 -16.67 -0.23 17.32
CA ARG A 122 -17.96 0.17 16.73
C ARG A 122 -19.10 -0.78 17.09
N PHE A 123 -18.81 -2.07 17.23
CA PHE A 123 -19.80 -3.12 17.45
C PHE A 123 -19.71 -3.79 18.83
N ASP A 124 -18.72 -3.40 19.64
CA ASP A 124 -18.44 -3.97 20.97
C ASP A 124 -18.32 -5.50 20.97
N SER A 125 -17.79 -6.06 19.87
CA SER A 125 -17.76 -7.49 19.60
C SER A 125 -16.36 -7.96 19.21
N PRO A 126 -15.71 -8.81 20.05
CA PRO A 126 -14.39 -9.36 19.73
C PRO A 126 -14.46 -10.40 18.60
N THR A 127 -15.61 -11.07 18.42
CA THR A 127 -15.78 -12.06 17.34
C THR A 127 -15.84 -11.37 15.98
N MET A 128 -16.54 -10.24 15.86
CA MET A 128 -16.56 -9.46 14.62
C MET A 128 -15.17 -8.90 14.29
N ALA A 129 -14.44 -8.43 15.30
CA ALA A 129 -13.06 -7.99 15.12
C ALA A 129 -12.15 -9.13 14.61
N LEU A 130 -12.29 -10.33 15.19
CA LEU A 130 -11.54 -11.51 14.75
C LEU A 130 -11.86 -11.90 13.31
N LEU A 131 -13.15 -11.92 12.94
CA LEU A 131 -13.56 -12.23 11.57
C LEU A 131 -12.94 -11.24 10.58
N VAL A 132 -12.99 -9.94 10.89
CA VAL A 132 -12.38 -8.91 10.04
C VAL A 132 -10.87 -9.03 9.97
N ALA A 133 -10.21 -9.37 11.08
CA ALA A 133 -8.78 -9.63 11.08
C ALA A 133 -8.40 -10.83 10.20
N ILE A 134 -9.15 -11.94 10.30
CA ILE A 134 -8.96 -13.13 9.45
C ILE A 134 -9.19 -12.78 7.98
N THR A 135 -10.28 -12.06 7.66
CA THR A 135 -10.54 -11.61 6.29
C THR A 135 -9.40 -10.75 5.76
N GLY A 136 -8.86 -9.85 6.57
CA GLY A 136 -7.69 -9.04 6.21
C GLY A 136 -6.48 -9.90 5.86
N ILE A 137 -6.14 -10.88 6.70
CA ILE A 137 -5.02 -11.80 6.47
C ILE A 137 -5.21 -12.59 5.17
N VAL A 138 -6.41 -13.15 4.96
CA VAL A 138 -6.73 -13.95 3.77
C VAL A 138 -6.70 -13.09 2.50
N ALA A 139 -7.15 -11.83 2.57
CA ALA A 139 -7.10 -10.92 1.42
C ALA A 139 -5.68 -10.52 1.02
N THR A 140 -4.71 -10.61 1.94
CA THR A 140 -3.29 -10.28 1.69
C THR A 140 -2.41 -11.47 1.28
N MET A 141 -2.90 -12.71 1.43
CA MET A 141 -2.20 -13.95 1.05
C MET A 141 -2.54 -14.35 -0.38
#